data_AF-A0A966HPP0-F1
#
_entry.id   AF-A0A966HPP0-F1
#
_cell.length_a   1.000
_cell.length_b   1.000
_cell.length_c   1.000
_cell.angle_alpha   90.00
_cell.angle_beta   90.00
_cell.angle_gamma   90.00
#
_symmetry.space_group_name_H-M   'P 1'
#
loop_
_entity.id
_entity.type
_entity.pdbx_description
1 polymer ?
#
loop_
_entity_poly.entity_id
_entity_poly.type
_entity_poly.pdbx_seq_one_letter_code
_entity_poly.pdbx_strand_id
1 'polypeptide(L)'
;KKKKKLNKKNCAKFYCSLAIAFPNGTYKTFSGTVNGRISKEPKGNNGFGYDPIFVPNGYKKTFGEMTAILKDKISHRYKAFNKIKRYFKY
;
A
#
# COMPACT_ATOMS: atom_id res chain seq x y z
N LYS A 1 -24.37 2.64 -19.49
CA LYS A 1 -23.21 2.97 -18.61
C LYS A 1 -22.01 2.08 -18.98
N LYS A 2 -21.05 2.57 -19.79
CA LYS A 2 -19.89 1.77 -20.25
C LYS A 2 -18.84 1.64 -19.12
N LYS A 3 -18.65 0.43 -18.58
CA LYS A 3 -17.55 0.11 -17.65
C LYS A 3 -16.22 0.31 -18.38
N LYS A 4 -15.41 1.29 -17.95
CA LYS A 4 -14.08 1.58 -18.51
C LYS A 4 -13.17 0.37 -18.25
N LYS A 5 -12.89 -0.41 -19.29
CA LYS A 5 -12.00 -1.59 -19.27
C LYS A 5 -10.63 -1.14 -18.74
N LEU A 6 -10.24 -1.63 -17.56
CA LEU A 6 -8.94 -1.32 -16.96
C LEU A 6 -7.86 -1.95 -17.85
N ASN A 7 -7.04 -1.12 -18.50
CA ASN A 7 -5.98 -1.60 -19.39
C ASN A 7 -4.92 -2.32 -18.53
N LYS A 8 -4.82 -3.65 -18.65
CA LYS A 8 -4.08 -4.55 -17.73
C LYS A 8 -2.56 -4.31 -17.70
N LYS A 9 -2.00 -3.56 -18.66
CA LYS A 9 -0.55 -3.47 -18.91
C LYS A 9 0.28 -2.87 -17.76
N ASN A 10 -0.31 -2.03 -16.89
CA ASN A 10 0.45 -1.30 -15.85
C ASN A 10 -0.12 -1.49 -14.43
N CYS A 11 -0.93 -2.53 -14.19
CA CYS A 11 -1.47 -2.79 -12.86
C CYS A 11 -0.35 -3.24 -11.91
N ALA A 12 -0.29 -2.65 -10.72
CA ALA A 12 0.70 -3.00 -9.70
C ALA A 12 0.05 -3.00 -8.32
N LYS A 13 0.73 -3.60 -7.35
CA LYS A 13 0.33 -3.52 -5.96
C LYS A 13 1.55 -3.39 -5.05
N PHE A 14 1.43 -2.56 -4.04
CA PHE A 14 2.29 -2.68 -2.87
C PHE A 14 1.72 -3.74 -1.92
N TYR A 15 2.59 -4.58 -1.37
CA TYR A 15 2.25 -5.64 -0.42
C TYR A 15 3.15 -5.54 0.80
N CYS A 16 2.57 -5.60 2.00
CA CYS A 16 3.29 -5.70 3.27
C CYS A 16 2.89 -7.01 3.92
N SER A 17 3.88 -7.79 4.37
CA SER A 17 3.70 -8.93 5.26
C SER A 17 4.44 -8.64 6.57
N LEU A 18 3.76 -8.82 7.69
CA LEU A 18 4.30 -8.66 9.04
C LEU A 18 4.12 -10.00 9.76
N ALA A 19 5.09 -10.41 10.56
CA ALA A 19 5.00 -11.59 11.41
C ALA A 19 5.25 -11.18 12.87
N ILE A 20 4.45 -11.73 13.77
CA ILE A 20 4.64 -11.62 15.22
C ILE A 20 4.94 -13.03 15.71
N ALA A 21 6.13 -13.25 16.25
CA ALA A 21 6.53 -14.50 16.89
C ALA A 21 6.34 -14.37 18.41
N PHE A 22 5.77 -15.40 19.04
CA PHE A 22 5.49 -15.45 20.46
C PHE A 22 6.47 -16.38 21.19
N PRO A 23 6.73 -16.16 22.50
CA PRO A 23 7.65 -17.00 23.27
C PRO A 23 7.28 -18.49 23.32
N ASN A 24 6.00 -18.82 23.15
CA ASN A 24 5.51 -20.21 23.10
C ASN A 24 5.80 -20.91 21.75
N GLY A 25 6.60 -20.32 20.88
CA GLY A 25 6.95 -20.85 19.56
C GLY A 25 5.88 -20.64 18.49
N THR A 26 4.71 -20.09 18.81
CA THR A 26 3.69 -19.77 17.80
C THR A 26 4.00 -18.45 17.09
N TYR A 27 3.42 -18.26 15.91
CA TYR A 27 3.51 -16.99 15.20
C TYR A 27 2.19 -16.63 14.53
N LYS A 28 2.01 -15.33 14.25
CA LYS A 28 0.89 -14.82 13.47
C LYS A 28 1.37 -13.87 12.39
N THR A 29 0.90 -14.07 11.17
CA THR A 29 1.19 -13.18 10.04
C THR A 29 0.03 -12.26 9.73
N PHE A 30 0.34 -11.03 9.34
CA PHE A 30 -0.61 -10.00 8.94
C PHE A 30 -0.15 -9.39 7.64
N SER A 31 -1.08 -9.15 6.72
CA SER A 31 -0.73 -8.56 5.44
C SER A 31 -1.62 -7.39 5.06
N GLY A 32 -1.06 -6.45 4.31
CA GLY A 32 -1.77 -5.30 3.78
C GLY A 32 -1.39 -5.08 2.33
N THR A 33 -2.36 -4.65 1.53
CA THR A 33 -2.18 -4.44 0.09
C THR A 33 -2.78 -3.12 -0.34
N VAL A 34 -2.11 -2.43 -1.26
CA VAL A 34 -2.66 -1.31 -2.01
C VAL A 34 -2.52 -1.62 -3.48
N ASN A 35 -3.64 -1.73 -4.17
CA ASN A 35 -3.67 -1.87 -5.62
C ASN A 35 -3.55 -0.50 -6.27
N GLY A 36 -2.89 -0.44 -7.41
CA GLY A 36 -2.62 0.78 -8.14
C GLY A 36 -2.12 0.49 -9.54
N ARG A 37 -1.42 1.46 -10.09
CA ARG A 37 -0.78 1.38 -11.40
C ARG A 37 0.56 2.08 -11.40
N ILE A 38 1.42 1.71 -12.34
CA ILE A 38 2.70 2.37 -12.56
C ILE A 38 2.52 3.55 -13.51
N SER A 39 2.98 4.75 -13.11
CA SER A 39 3.03 5.94 -13.96
C SER A 39 4.08 5.78 -15.06
N LYS A 40 3.98 6.58 -16.12
CA LYS A 40 4.98 6.57 -17.19
C LYS A 40 6.33 7.14 -16.76
N GLU A 41 6.30 8.11 -15.85
CA GLU A 41 7.47 8.83 -15.35
C GLU A 41 7.38 8.95 -13.83
N PRO A 42 8.52 9.01 -13.13
CA PRO A 42 8.55 9.29 -11.70
C PRO A 42 8.08 10.72 -11.41
N LYS A 43 7.28 10.89 -10.35
CA LYS A 43 6.76 12.17 -9.89
C LYS A 43 6.81 12.27 -8.38
N GLY A 44 7.20 13.46 -7.91
CA GLY A 44 7.28 13.79 -6.49
C GLY A 44 8.54 13.25 -5.82
N ASN A 45 8.96 13.94 -4.76
CA ASN A 45 10.21 13.70 -4.04
C ASN A 45 9.99 13.15 -2.63
N ASN A 46 8.74 12.87 -2.24
CA ASN A 46 8.42 12.31 -0.94
C ASN A 46 8.54 10.78 -0.95
N GLY A 47 8.62 10.18 0.23
CA GLY A 47 8.66 8.74 0.37
C GLY A 47 10.00 8.14 -0.10
N PHE A 48 9.96 6.93 -0.63
CA PHE A 48 11.15 6.17 -1.02
C PHE A 48 10.82 5.03 -2.00
N GLY A 49 11.87 4.46 -2.60
CA GLY A 49 11.75 3.31 -3.52
C GLY A 49 10.83 3.62 -4.69
N TYR A 50 9.79 2.80 -4.88
CA TYR A 50 8.85 2.93 -6.00
C TYR A 50 7.74 3.97 -5.78
N ASP A 51 7.77 4.71 -4.68
CA ASP A 51 6.74 5.72 -4.40
C ASP A 51 6.57 6.74 -5.54
N PRO A 52 7.64 7.27 -6.17
CA PRO A 52 7.49 8.23 -7.26
C PRO A 52 6.80 7.69 -8.50
N ILE A 53 6.69 6.36 -8.67
CA ILE A 53 6.06 5.76 -9.86
C ILE A 53 4.73 5.06 -9.57
N PHE A 54 4.38 4.86 -8.30
CA PHE A 54 3.18 4.12 -7.93
C PHE A 54 1.98 5.04 -7.69
N VAL A 55 0.93 4.90 -8.51
CA VAL A 55 -0.34 5.62 -8.36
C VAL A 55 -1.39 4.69 -7.73
N PRO A 56 -1.80 4.88 -6.47
CA PRO A 56 -2.81 4.03 -5.83
C PRO A 56 -4.18 4.22 -6.49
N ASN A 57 -4.98 3.16 -6.53
CA ASN A 57 -6.35 3.21 -7.05
C ASN A 57 -7.18 4.27 -6.31
N GLY A 58 -7.94 5.07 -7.06
CA GLY A 58 -8.72 6.19 -6.52
C GLY A 58 -7.97 7.53 -6.47
N TYR A 59 -6.67 7.54 -6.78
CA TYR A 59 -5.86 8.76 -6.78
C TYR A 59 -5.28 9.06 -8.17
N LYS A 60 -4.95 10.35 -8.39
CA LYS A 60 -4.22 10.81 -9.57
C LYS A 60 -2.72 10.99 -9.32
N LYS A 61 -2.34 11.22 -8.05
CA LYS A 61 -0.97 11.44 -7.59
C LYS A 61 -0.25 10.13 -7.30
N THR A 62 1.05 10.08 -7.56
CA THR A 62 1.92 8.99 -7.10
C THR A 62 2.08 9.05 -5.58
N PHE A 63 2.55 7.98 -4.94
CA PHE A 63 2.92 8.06 -3.52
C PHE A 63 4.04 9.08 -3.27
N GLY A 64 4.93 9.29 -4.25
CA GLY A 64 5.99 10.31 -4.15
C GLY A 64 5.49 11.75 -4.17
N GLU A 65 4.28 11.99 -4.68
CA GLU A 65 3.62 13.30 -4.67
C GLU A 65 2.71 13.51 -3.43
N MET A 66 2.47 12.47 -2.63
CA MET A 66 1.62 12.56 -1.43
C MET A 66 2.43 13.03 -0.21
N THR A 67 1.76 13.71 0.71
CA THR A 67 2.33 13.96 2.04
C THR A 67 2.48 12.65 2.80
N ALA A 68 3.47 12.57 3.70
CA ALA A 68 3.69 11.39 4.54
C ALA A 68 2.40 10.98 5.29
N ILE A 69 1.71 11.95 5.88
CA ILE A 69 0.45 11.73 6.62
C ILE A 69 -0.63 11.09 5.75
N LEU A 70 -0.83 11.59 4.52
CA LEU A 70 -1.84 11.04 3.62
C LEU A 70 -1.46 9.62 3.17
N LYS A 71 -0.20 9.43 2.78
CA LYS A 71 0.32 8.13 2.34
C LYS A 71 0.17 7.09 3.45
N ASP A 72 0.54 7.42 4.67
CA ASP A 72 0.46 6.51 5.81
C ASP A 72 -0.95 5.99 6.00
N LYS A 73 -1.97 6.87 6.03
CA LYS A 73 -3.37 6.47 6.20
C LYS A 73 -3.90 5.48 5.15
N ILE A 74 -3.32 5.44 3.95
CA ILE A 74 -3.79 4.58 2.85
C ILE A 74 -2.82 3.47 2.48
N SER A 75 -1.62 3.45 3.07
CA SER A 75 -0.54 2.55 2.70
C SER A 75 -0.84 1.08 3.01
N HIS A 76 -0.14 0.20 2.32
CA HIS A 76 -0.14 -1.25 2.55
C HIS A 76 0.37 -1.59 3.96
N ARG A 77 1.35 -0.83 4.47
CA ARG A 77 1.86 -0.97 5.85
C ARG A 77 0.80 -0.63 6.88
N TYR A 78 0.14 0.52 6.75
CA TYR A 78 -0.95 0.90 7.67
C TYR A 78 -2.07 -0.12 7.68
N LYS A 79 -2.46 -0.67 6.51
CA LYS A 79 -3.44 -1.75 6.46
C LYS A 79 -2.97 -3.02 7.18
N ALA A 80 -1.69 -3.38 7.09
CA ALA A 80 -1.13 -4.53 7.81
C ALA A 80 -1.11 -4.28 9.33
N PHE A 81 -0.63 -3.10 9.77
CA PHE A 81 -0.63 -2.70 11.18
C PHE A 81 -2.03 -2.57 11.76
N ASN A 82 -3.01 -2.08 11.00
CA ASN A 82 -4.39 -2.00 11.47
C ASN A 82 -4.97 -3.40 11.73
N LYS A 83 -4.53 -4.43 11.00
CA LYS A 83 -4.91 -5.82 11.31
C LYS A 83 -4.25 -6.32 12.60
N ILE A 84 -3.00 -5.93 12.86
CA ILE A 84 -2.33 -6.19 14.15
C ILE A 84 -3.09 -5.52 15.28
N LYS A 85 -3.41 -4.23 15.13
CA LYS A 85 -4.17 -3.44 16.10
C LYS A 85 -5.49 -4.13 16.47
N ARG A 86 -6.27 -4.54 15.48
CA ARG A 86 -7.51 -5.31 15.68
C ARG A 86 -7.28 -6.66 16.35
N TYR A 87 -6.20 -7.36 16.01
CA TYR A 87 -5.87 -8.65 16.62
C TYR A 87 -5.65 -8.53 18.13
N PHE A 88 -5.00 -7.45 18.58
CA PHE A 88 -4.85 -7.13 20.00
C PHE A 88 -6.01 -6.33 20.61
N LYS A 89 -7.09 -6.09 19.86
CA LYS A 89 -8.27 -5.32 20.28
C LYS A 89 -7.96 -3.88 20.76
N TYR A 90 -6.93 -3.25 20.20
CA TYR A 90 -6.63 -1.82 20.40
C TYR A 90 -7.36 -0.92 19.42
#